data_AF-A0A926X4G8-F1
#
_entry.id   AF-A0A926X4G8-F1
#
_cell.length_a   1.000
_cell.length_b   1.000
_cell.length_c   1.000
_cell.angle_alpha   90.00
_cell.angle_beta   90.00
_cell.angle_gamma   90.00
#
_symmetry.space_group_name_H-M   'P 1'
#
loop_
_entity.id
_entity.type
_entity.pdbx_description
1 polymer ?
#
loop_
_entity_poly.entity_id
_entity_poly.type
_entity_poly.pdbx_seq_one_letter_code
_entity_poly.pdbx_strand_id
1 'polypeptide(L)'
;MLKIEPKSVAYHGWVITIVMSNDEFSFECYPPTFPDFCNDGLAYSTLDDVLLAAYQFVDREIAILALMGIVKEWVENGNISEEEYWQLTSFD
;
A
#
# COMPACT_ATOMS: atom_id res chain seq x y z
N MET A 1 -8.88 21.10 19.20
CA MET A 1 -8.23 20.12 18.30
C MET A 1 -6.74 20.19 18.53
N LEU A 2 -6.16 19.15 19.15
CA LEU A 2 -4.70 19.00 19.17
C LEU A 2 -4.27 18.65 17.74
N LYS A 3 -3.49 19.53 17.10
CA LYS A 3 -2.75 19.18 15.89
C LYS A 3 -1.53 18.38 16.35
N ILE A 4 -1.62 17.07 16.29
CA ILE A 4 -0.46 16.21 16.45
C ILE A 4 0.27 16.25 15.11
N GLU A 5 1.57 16.56 15.15
CA GLU A 5 2.38 16.55 13.94
C GLU A 5 2.41 15.12 13.37
N PRO A 6 2.11 14.94 12.08
CA PRO A 6 2.19 13.64 11.45
C PRO A 6 3.61 13.07 11.61
N LYS A 7 3.71 11.82 12.05
CA LYS A 7 4.99 11.12 12.09
C LYS A 7 5.20 10.47 10.73
N SER A 8 6.19 10.94 9.98
CA SER A 8 6.59 10.35 8.71
C SER A 8 7.78 9.42 8.88
N VAL A 9 7.69 8.22 8.31
CA VAL A 9 8.80 7.24 8.25
C VAL A 9 8.99 6.76 6.82
N ALA A 10 10.24 6.57 6.39
CA ALA A 10 10.54 5.97 5.11
C ALA A 10 10.66 4.45 5.25
N TYR A 11 10.04 3.70 4.33
CA TYR A 11 10.06 2.24 4.33
C TYR A 11 10.05 1.71 2.89
N HIS A 12 11.08 0.95 2.48
CA HIS A 12 11.25 0.48 1.09
C HIS A 12 11.10 1.57 0.00
N GLY A 13 11.49 2.81 0.30
CA GLY A 13 11.36 3.95 -0.61
C GLY A 13 9.97 4.60 -0.63
N TRP A 14 9.00 4.04 0.11
CA TRP A 14 7.70 4.65 0.37
C TRP A 14 7.80 5.59 1.57
N VAL A 15 6.97 6.63 1.57
CA VAL A 15 6.78 7.49 2.75
C VAL A 15 5.49 7.08 3.44
N ILE A 16 5.57 6.69 4.70
CA ILE A 16 4.42 6.37 5.55
C ILE A 16 4.18 7.54 6.48
N THR A 17 2.99 8.08 6.48
CA THR A 17 2.54 9.16 7.36
C THR A 17 1.49 8.61 8.33
N ILE A 18 1.73 8.73 9.63
CA ILE A 18 0.75 8.39 10.66
C ILE A 18 -0.03 9.63 11.07
N VAL A 19 -1.35 9.54 11.06
CA VAL A 19 -2.28 10.60 11.47
C VAL A 19 -3.05 10.13 12.70
N MET A 20 -3.19 11.00 13.70
CA MET A 20 -4.02 10.73 14.88
C MET A 20 -5.25 11.64 14.87
N SER A 21 -6.44 11.06 15.00
CA SER A 21 -7.72 11.74 15.04
C SER A 21 -8.67 11.03 15.99
N ASN A 22 -9.38 11.77 16.86
CA ASN A 22 -10.36 11.20 17.81
C ASN A 22 -9.82 10.01 18.63
N ASP A 23 -8.58 10.10 19.13
CA ASP A 23 -7.90 9.04 19.89
C ASP A 23 -7.62 7.75 19.13
N GLU A 24 -7.74 7.78 17.80
CA GLU A 24 -7.39 6.69 16.89
C GLU A 24 -6.27 7.11 15.95
N PHE A 25 -5.51 6.12 15.48
CA PHE A 25 -4.45 6.27 14.51
C PHE A 25 -4.86 5.69 13.16
N SER A 26 -4.48 6.35 12.09
CA SER A 26 -4.52 5.84 10.71
C SER A 26 -3.20 6.13 10.02
N PHE A 27 -2.99 5.53 8.84
CA PHE A 27 -1.81 5.81 8.04
C PHE A 27 -2.18 6.20 6.60
N GLU A 28 -1.25 6.89 5.96
CA GLU A 28 -1.22 7.12 4.52
C GLU A 28 0.16 6.69 4.02
N CYS A 29 0.17 5.84 2.99
CA CYS A 29 1.37 5.34 2.33
C CYS A 29 1.51 6.03 0.98
N TYR A 30 2.67 6.63 0.73
CA TYR A 30 3.00 7.35 -0.49
C TYR A 30 4.06 6.56 -1.25
N PRO A 31 3.71 5.89 -2.36
CA PRO A 31 4.66 5.18 -3.19
C PRO A 31 5.66 6.13 -3.88
N PRO A 32 6.87 5.65 -4.21
CA PRO A 32 7.89 6.47 -4.88
C PRO A 32 7.53 6.88 -6.31
N THR A 33 6.63 6.14 -6.96
CA THR A 33 6.32 6.28 -8.39
C THR A 33 4.93 6.80 -8.70
N PHE A 34 4.02 6.84 -7.71
CA PHE A 34 2.65 7.31 -7.91
C PHE A 34 2.36 8.54 -7.05
N PRO A 35 1.63 9.53 -7.58
CA PRO A 35 1.36 10.77 -6.86
C PRO A 35 0.30 10.61 -5.76
N ASP A 36 -0.55 9.59 -5.87
CA ASP A 36 -1.65 9.34 -4.94
C ASP A 36 -1.19 8.49 -3.76
N PHE A 37 -1.73 8.81 -2.58
CA PHE A 37 -1.54 7.99 -1.40
C PHE A 37 -2.50 6.80 -1.42
N CYS A 38 -2.15 5.75 -0.70
CA CYS A 38 -3.03 4.65 -0.39
C CYS A 38 -3.03 4.36 1.12
N ASN A 39 -4.08 3.69 1.57
CA ASN A 39 -4.23 3.22 2.94
C ASN A 39 -5.13 1.99 2.93
N ASP A 40 -5.30 1.37 4.10
CA ASP A 40 -6.22 0.24 4.26
C ASP A 40 -7.63 0.65 4.75
N GLY A 41 -7.86 1.96 4.98
CA GLY A 41 -9.12 2.50 5.47
C GLY A 41 -9.46 2.13 6.92
N LEU A 42 -8.51 1.59 7.70
CA LEU A 42 -8.72 1.17 9.08
C LEU A 42 -8.20 2.19 10.10
N ALA A 43 -8.70 2.07 11.33
CA ALA A 43 -8.31 2.87 12.48
C ALA A 43 -7.77 1.97 13.60
N TYR A 44 -6.73 2.42 14.29
CA TYR A 44 -5.95 1.66 15.26
C TYR A 44 -5.87 2.38 16.59
N SER A 45 -5.85 1.63 17.69
CA SER A 45 -5.84 2.21 19.04
C SER A 45 -4.44 2.63 19.53
N THR A 46 -3.37 2.16 18.88
CA THR A 46 -1.99 2.46 19.30
C THR A 46 -1.10 2.83 18.13
N LEU A 47 -0.03 3.58 18.43
CA LEU A 47 0.98 3.96 17.45
C LEU A 47 1.77 2.74 16.92
N ASP A 48 1.97 1.72 17.74
CA ASP A 48 2.73 0.53 17.33
C ASP A 48 1.88 -0.35 16.39
N ASP A 49 0.59 -0.50 16.67
CA ASP A 49 -0.33 -1.27 15.81
C ASP A 49 -0.48 -0.64 14.43
N VAL A 50 -0.66 0.69 14.36
CA VAL A 50 -0.76 1.40 13.07
C VAL A 50 0.55 1.34 12.28
N LEU A 51 1.71 1.38 12.94
CA LEU A 51 3.00 1.26 12.26
C LEU A 51 3.16 -0.14 11.67
N LEU A 52 2.82 -1.18 12.45
CA LEU A 52 2.89 -2.57 12.00
C LEU A 52 1.95 -2.80 10.80
N ALA A 53 0.71 -2.30 10.88
CA ALA A 53 -0.24 -2.38 9.80
C ALA A 53 0.26 -1.67 8.54
N ALA A 54 0.80 -0.45 8.67
CA ALA A 54 1.36 0.30 7.55
C ALA A 54 2.51 -0.44 6.87
N TYR A 55 3.42 -1.06 7.63
CA TYR A 55 4.51 -1.86 7.06
C TYR A 55 4.00 -3.10 6.32
N GLN A 56 3.07 -3.84 6.92
CA GLN A 56 2.45 -5.01 6.28
C GLN A 56 1.69 -4.63 5.00
N PHE A 57 1.02 -3.48 5.01
CA PHE A 57 0.35 -2.94 3.84
C PHE A 57 1.35 -2.63 2.72
N VAL A 58 2.43 -1.91 3.02
CA VAL A 58 3.48 -1.61 2.02
C VAL A 58 4.13 -2.88 1.47
N ASP A 59 4.44 -3.86 2.33
CA ASP A 59 5.01 -5.13 1.90
C ASP A 59 4.07 -5.87 0.93
N ARG A 60 2.77 -5.87 1.22
CA ARG A 60 1.74 -6.45 0.34
C ARG A 60 1.66 -5.72 -1.00
N GLU A 61 1.61 -4.39 -0.99
CA GLU A 61 1.53 -3.59 -2.22
C GLU A 61 2.75 -3.81 -3.13
N ILE A 62 3.96 -3.86 -2.55
CA ILE A 62 5.19 -4.18 -3.29
C ILE A 62 5.09 -5.57 -3.92
N ALA A 63 4.60 -6.57 -3.17
CA ALA A 63 4.45 -7.93 -3.68
C ALA A 63 3.43 -8.00 -4.82
N ILE A 64 2.30 -7.29 -4.71
CA ILE A 64 1.27 -7.23 -5.77
C ILE A 64 1.85 -6.58 -7.03
N LEU A 65 2.53 -5.42 -6.90
CA LEU A 65 3.14 -4.74 -8.04
C LEU A 65 4.18 -5.61 -8.75
N ALA A 66 5.00 -6.34 -7.98
CA ALA A 66 5.97 -7.28 -8.54
C ALA A 66 5.27 -8.44 -9.28
N LEU A 67 4.21 -9.01 -8.70
CA LEU A 67 3.43 -10.08 -9.33
C LEU A 67 2.76 -9.60 -10.63
N MET A 68 2.15 -8.41 -10.62
CA MET A 68 1.54 -7.82 -11.81
C MET A 68 2.57 -7.62 -12.93
N GLY A 69 3.80 -7.23 -12.59
CA GLY A 69 4.90 -7.13 -13.56
C GLY A 69 5.22 -8.47 -14.24
N ILE A 70 5.26 -9.56 -13.48
CA ILE A 70 5.51 -10.91 -14.01
C ILE A 70 4.34 -11.38 -14.89
N VAL A 71 3.10 -11.20 -14.43
CA VAL A 71 1.90 -11.60 -15.18
C VAL A 71 1.79 -10.82 -16.49
N LYS A 72 2.17 -9.54 -16.47
CA LYS A 72 2.28 -8.71 -17.68
C LYS A 72 3.33 -9.25 -18.66
N GLU A 73 4.51 -9.63 -18.18
CA GLU A 73 5.55 -10.24 -19.02
C GLU A 73 5.06 -11.56 -19.65
N TRP A 74 4.28 -12.35 -18.91
CA TRP A 74 3.73 -13.61 -19.42
C TRP A 74 2.74 -13.40 -20.56
N VAL A 75 1.84 -12.41 -20.47
CA VAL A 75 0.92 -12.11 -21.59
C VAL A 75 1.66 -11.52 -22.78
N GLU A 76 2.65 -10.65 -22.57
CA GLU A 76 3.47 -10.07 -23.65
C GLU A 76 4.28 -11.13 -24.41
N ASN A 77 4.73 -12.18 -23.73
CA ASN A 77 5.43 -13.32 -24.32
C ASN A 77 4.48 -14.40 -24.89
N GLY A 78 3.17 -14.25 -24.73
CA GLY A 78 2.17 -15.22 -25.18
C GLY A 78 2.12 -16.52 -24.37
N ASN A 79 2.63 -16.51 -23.12
CA ASN A 79 2.55 -17.65 -22.20
C ASN A 79 1.15 -17.82 -21.59
N ILE A 80 0.37 -16.73 -21.51
CA ILE A 80 -1.04 -16.72 -21.09
C ILE A 80 -1.85 -15.86 -22.06
N SER A 81 -3.16 -16.09 -22.11
CA SER A 81 -4.09 -15.25 -22.87
C SER A 81 -4.35 -13.90 -22.18
N GLU A 82 -4.88 -12.94 -22.93
CA GLU A 82 -5.32 -11.65 -22.38
C GLU A 82 -6.48 -11.82 -21.38
N GLU A 83 -7.36 -12.81 -21.59
CA GLU A 83 -8.44 -13.13 -20.65
C GLU A 83 -7.88 -13.63 -19.30
N GLU A 84 -6.91 -14.54 -19.33
CA GLU A 84 -6.21 -15.01 -18.11
C GLU A 84 -5.46 -13.89 -17.40
N TYR A 85 -4.83 -12.98 -18.15
CA TYR A 85 -4.19 -11.80 -17.58
C TYR A 85 -5.20 -10.98 -16.75
N TRP A 86 -6.34 -10.63 -17.32
CA TRP A 86 -7.36 -9.85 -16.61
C TRP A 86 -7.92 -10.60 -15.40
N GLN A 87 -8.11 -11.92 -15.48
CA GLN A 87 -8.54 -12.72 -14.32
C GLN A 87 -7.54 -12.70 -13.16
N LEU A 88 -6.23 -12.61 -13.45
CA LEU A 88 -5.18 -12.61 -12.45
C LEU A 88 -4.86 -11.22 -11.87
N THR A 89 -5.19 -10.14 -12.58
CA THR A 89 -4.88 -8.77 -12.17
C THR A 89 -6.09 -7.92 -11.79
N SER A 90 -7.30 -8.45 -11.89
CA SER A 90 -8.51 -7.75 -11.43
C SER A 90 -8.75 -8.05 -9.96
N PHE A 91 -8.62 -7.03 -9.11
CA PHE A 91 -8.88 -7.10 -7.68
C PHE A 91 -10.19 -6.35 -7.40
N ASP A 92 -11.32 -7.02 -7.65
CA ASP A 92 -12.65 -6.58 -7.20
C ASP A 92 -12.85 -6.85 -5.70
#